data_AF-A0A8X7WAF8-F1
#
_entry.id   AF-A0A8X7WAF8-F1
#
_cell.length_a   1.000
_cell.length_b   1.000
_cell.length_c   1.000
_cell.angle_alpha   90.00
_cell.angle_beta   90.00
_cell.angle_gamma   90.00
#
_symmetry.space_group_name_H-M   'P 1'
#
loop_
_entity.id
_entity.type
_entity.pdbx_description
1 polymer ?
#
loop_
_entity_poly.entity_id
_entity_poly.type
_entity_poly.pdbx_seq_one_letter_code
_entity_poly.pdbx_strand_id
1 'polypeptide(L)'
;MVKGGTKRKPAMKKITNKASRATTFTKRRDGLFSKAAQLCVLSDARIAILATPSSSNSNASFFSFGHSSVDSVVSAYLSGQRIIRLYVRKFATTITTTLYHHYLLQLKKKLGRRGDGS
;
A
#
# COMPACT_ATOMS: atom_id res chain seq x y z
N MET A 1 21.21 -26.00 16.82
CA MET A 1 22.27 -25.05 17.25
C MET A 1 22.58 -24.09 16.10
N VAL A 2 21.97 -22.90 16.07
CA VAL A 2 22.17 -21.95 14.96
C VAL A 2 23.35 -21.05 15.32
N LYS A 3 24.51 -21.24 14.67
CA LYS A 3 25.68 -20.35 14.85
C LYS A 3 25.32 -18.96 14.30
N GLY A 4 25.06 -18.00 15.18
CA GLY A 4 24.89 -16.60 14.81
C GLY A 4 26.21 -16.02 14.30
N GLY A 5 26.32 -15.79 13.00
CA GLY A 5 27.48 -15.08 12.43
C GLY A 5 27.49 -13.61 12.85
N THR A 6 28.67 -13.06 13.15
CA THR A 6 28.82 -11.64 13.48
C THR A 6 28.49 -10.76 12.27
N LYS A 7 27.68 -9.71 12.48
CA LYS A 7 27.30 -8.76 11.43
C LYS A 7 28.51 -7.92 11.05
N ARG A 8 29.08 -8.16 9.87
CA ARG A 8 30.14 -7.33 9.30
C ARG A 8 29.53 -6.21 8.45
N LYS A 9 30.13 -5.02 8.45
CA LYS A 9 29.74 -3.91 7.57
C LYS A 9 30.28 -4.18 6.16
N PRO A 10 29.44 -4.51 5.16
CA PRO A 10 29.92 -4.72 3.81
C PRO A 10 30.23 -3.38 3.14
N ALA A 11 31.17 -3.37 2.19
CA ALA A 11 31.36 -2.24 1.30
C ALA A 11 30.11 -2.03 0.43
N MET A 12 29.78 -0.77 0.13
CA MET A 12 28.65 -0.43 -0.75
C MET A 12 29.05 -0.57 -2.23
N LYS A 13 29.37 -1.79 -2.64
CA LYS A 13 29.71 -2.18 -4.00
C LYS A 13 28.99 -3.46 -4.39
N LYS A 14 28.96 -3.77 -5.69
CA LYS A 14 28.37 -5.02 -6.18
C LYS A 14 29.06 -6.22 -5.53
N ILE A 15 28.29 -7.08 -4.88
CA ILE A 15 28.79 -8.34 -4.32
C ILE A 15 29.14 -9.25 -5.50
N THR A 16 30.40 -9.68 -5.62
CA THR A 16 30.87 -10.49 -6.75
C THR A 16 30.40 -11.93 -6.65
N ASN A 17 30.52 -12.53 -5.46
CA ASN A 17 30.09 -13.90 -5.18
C ASN A 17 28.57 -14.06 -5.39
N LYS A 18 28.18 -14.97 -6.28
CA LYS A 18 26.78 -15.19 -6.70
C LYS A 18 25.89 -15.66 -5.55
N ALA A 19 26.33 -16.62 -4.73
CA ALA A 19 25.55 -17.14 -3.61
C ALA A 19 25.34 -16.06 -2.54
N SER A 20 26.41 -15.37 -2.13
CA SER A 20 26.33 -14.25 -1.18
C SER A 20 25.45 -13.12 -1.71
N ARG A 21 25.50 -12.83 -3.01
CA ARG A 21 24.65 -11.82 -3.67
C ARG A 21 23.18 -12.23 -3.64
N ALA A 22 22.85 -13.49 -3.95
CA ALA A 22 21.48 -14.00 -3.92
C ALA A 22 20.89 -13.96 -2.50
N THR A 23 21.62 -14.48 -1.49
CA THR A 23 21.17 -14.44 -0.10
C THR A 23 21.03 -13.00 0.41
N THR A 24 21.96 -12.11 0.04
CA THR A 24 21.88 -10.69 0.42
C THR A 24 20.70 -10.01 -0.25
N PHE A 25 20.42 -10.28 -1.52
CA PHE A 25 19.25 -9.76 -2.22
C PHE A 25 17.96 -10.15 -1.49
N THR A 26 17.77 -11.43 -1.20
CA THR A 26 16.60 -11.92 -0.46
C THR A 26 16.44 -11.22 0.88
N LYS A 27 17.49 -11.22 1.72
CA LYS A 27 17.45 -10.58 3.04
C LYS A 27 17.17 -9.07 2.98
N ARG A 28 17.79 -8.36 2.02
CA ARG A 28 17.60 -6.91 1.86
C ARG A 28 16.23 -6.57 1.30
N ARG A 29 15.73 -7.35 0.32
CA ARG A 29 14.39 -7.21 -0.24
C ARG A 29 13.34 -7.35 0.87
N ASP A 30 13.44 -8.42 1.66
CA ASP A 30 12.46 -8.69 2.72
C ASP A 30 12.51 -7.62 3.81
N GLY A 31 13.72 -7.19 4.21
CA GLY A 31 13.88 -6.08 5.15
C GLY A 31 13.35 -4.75 4.61
N LEU A 32 13.54 -4.47 3.33
CA LEU A 32 13.00 -3.29 2.66
C LEU A 32 11.46 -3.33 2.64
N PHE A 33 10.86 -4.47 2.28
CA PHE A 33 9.41 -4.65 2.28
C PHE A 33 8.82 -4.45 3.69
N SER A 34 9.45 -5.03 4.71
CA SER A 34 9.02 -4.85 6.10
C SER A 34 9.05 -3.38 6.53
N LYS A 35 10.11 -2.64 6.16
CA LYS A 35 10.21 -1.21 6.48
C LYS A 35 9.23 -0.35 5.68
N ALA A 36 9.00 -0.67 4.41
CA ALA A 36 7.99 -0.01 3.61
C ALA A 36 6.59 -0.23 4.19
N ALA A 37 6.25 -1.45 4.62
CA ALA A 37 4.99 -1.74 5.28
C ALA A 37 4.82 -0.93 6.57
N GLN A 38 5.85 -0.85 7.43
CA GLN A 38 5.82 -0.01 8.63
C GLN A 38 5.58 1.47 8.29
N LEU A 39 6.25 2.00 7.28
CA LEU A 39 6.05 3.39 6.83
C LEU A 39 4.64 3.63 6.29
N CYS A 40 4.07 2.67 5.57
CA CYS A 40 2.70 2.77 5.08
C CYS A 40 1.70 2.88 6.24
N VAL A 41 1.90 2.09 7.31
CA VAL A 41 1.06 2.14 8.51
C VAL A 41 1.25 3.45 9.30
N LEU A 42 2.50 3.90 9.48
CA LEU A 42 2.81 5.06 10.31
C LEU A 42 2.44 6.40 9.66
N SER A 43 2.50 6.48 8.33
CA SER A 43 2.39 7.74 7.60
C SER A 43 1.25 7.75 6.57
N ASP A 44 0.45 6.69 6.49
CA ASP A 44 -0.55 6.46 5.43
C ASP A 44 0.05 6.61 4.02
N ALA A 45 1.35 6.32 3.91
CA ALA A 45 2.08 6.43 2.65
C ALA A 45 1.62 5.34 1.69
N ARG A 46 1.48 5.69 0.41
CA ARG A 46 1.26 4.71 -0.66
C ARG A 46 2.57 4.41 -1.36
N ILE A 47 3.10 3.22 -1.10
CA ILE A 47 4.39 2.78 -1.60
C ILE A 47 4.17 1.56 -2.50
N ALA A 48 4.86 1.53 -3.64
CA ALA A 48 5.06 0.34 -4.45
C ALA A 48 6.56 0.13 -4.68
N ILE A 49 7.01 -1.13 -4.61
CA ILE A 49 8.40 -1.53 -4.81
C ILE A 49 8.41 -2.68 -5.79
N LEU A 50 9.21 -2.54 -6.86
CA LEU A 50 9.51 -3.60 -7.82
C LEU A 50 11.00 -3.92 -7.71
N ALA A 51 11.33 -5.16 -7.36
CA ALA A 51 12.71 -5.63 -7.19
C ALA A 51 13.01 -6.76 -8.17
N THR A 52 13.99 -6.53 -9.05
CA THR A 52 14.46 -7.53 -10.00
C THR A 52 15.73 -8.19 -9.47
N PRO A 53 15.81 -9.54 -9.46
CA PRO A 53 17.07 -10.21 -9.19
C PRO A 53 18.06 -9.93 -10.32
N SER A 54 19.36 -9.99 -10.03
CA SER A 54 20.42 -9.93 -11.05
C SER A 54 20.46 -11.25 -11.81
N SER A 55 19.45 -11.49 -12.65
CA SER A 55 19.37 -12.60 -13.61
C SER A 55 19.57 -12.04 -15.01
N SER A 56 20.34 -12.73 -15.85
CA SER A 56 20.54 -12.39 -17.26
C SER A 56 19.40 -12.88 -18.16
N ASN A 57 18.36 -13.49 -17.59
CA ASN A 57 17.25 -14.05 -18.35
C ASN A 57 16.14 -13.00 -18.49
N SER A 58 15.71 -12.75 -19.73
CA SER A 58 14.67 -11.75 -20.07
C SER A 58 13.30 -12.07 -19.46
N ASN A 59 13.06 -13.32 -19.05
CA ASN A 59 11.82 -13.77 -18.39
C ASN A 59 11.94 -13.80 -16.85
N ALA A 60 12.89 -13.09 -16.25
CA ALA A 60 13.09 -13.14 -14.81
C ALA A 60 11.88 -12.55 -14.04
N SER A 61 11.25 -13.39 -13.22
CA SER A 61 10.23 -12.98 -12.25
C SER A 61 10.75 -11.82 -11.39
N PHE A 62 10.00 -10.73 -11.36
CA PHE A 62 10.21 -9.65 -10.41
C PHE A 62 9.49 -9.95 -9.09
N PHE A 63 9.95 -9.33 -8.01
CA PHE A 63 9.28 -9.33 -6.72
C PHE A 63 8.61 -7.99 -6.52
N SER A 64 7.38 -7.98 -6.01
CA SER A 64 6.62 -6.76 -5.80
C SER A 64 6.10 -6.63 -4.38
N PHE A 65 5.99 -5.39 -3.93
CA PHE A 65 5.30 -4.98 -2.70
C PHE A 65 4.46 -3.76 -3.03
N GLY A 66 3.23 -3.68 -2.53
CA GLY A 66 2.35 -2.54 -2.72
C GLY A 66 1.39 -2.37 -1.54
N HIS A 67 1.25 -1.13 -1.05
CA HIS A 67 0.25 -0.80 -0.04
C HIS A 67 -1.13 -0.71 -0.69
N SER A 68 -2.11 -1.48 -0.19
CA SER A 68 -3.42 -1.76 -0.82
C SER A 68 -3.36 -2.63 -2.09
N SER A 69 -2.59 -2.23 -3.11
CA SER A 69 -2.20 -3.08 -4.25
C SER A 69 -1.08 -2.43 -5.04
N VAL A 70 -0.22 -3.23 -5.68
CA VAL A 70 0.87 -2.71 -6.53
C VAL A 70 0.29 -1.98 -7.73
N ASP A 71 -0.69 -2.58 -8.40
CA ASP A 71 -1.29 -2.03 -9.62
C ASP A 71 -1.97 -0.68 -9.37
N SER A 72 -2.65 -0.51 -8.23
CA SER A 72 -3.29 0.77 -7.90
C SER A 72 -2.28 1.90 -7.75
N VAL A 73 -1.14 1.61 -7.09
CA VAL A 73 -0.10 2.62 -6.87
C VAL A 73 0.62 2.93 -8.19
N VAL A 74 0.93 1.90 -8.99
CA VAL A 74 1.58 2.06 -10.30
C VAL A 74 0.67 2.80 -11.29
N SER A 75 -0.61 2.42 -11.38
CA SER A 75 -1.60 3.08 -12.24
C SER A 75 -1.75 4.57 -11.87
N ALA A 76 -1.84 4.90 -10.58
CA ALA A 76 -1.91 6.29 -10.13
C ALA A 76 -0.65 7.09 -10.46
N TYR A 77 0.53 6.46 -10.39
CA TYR A 77 1.79 7.09 -10.80
C TYR A 77 1.81 7.38 -12.31
N LEU A 78 1.44 6.39 -13.13
CA LEU A 78 1.43 6.51 -14.59
C LEU A 78 0.37 7.50 -15.10
N SER A 79 -0.77 7.62 -14.41
CA SER A 79 -1.81 8.59 -14.76
C SER A 79 -1.46 10.03 -14.35
N GLY A 80 -0.28 10.26 -13.76
CA GLY A 80 0.13 11.58 -13.24
C GLY A 80 -0.74 12.05 -12.08
N GLN A 81 -1.56 11.15 -11.51
CA GLN A 81 -2.48 11.50 -10.46
C GLN A 81 -1.70 11.69 -9.17
N ARG A 82 -1.57 12.95 -8.74
CA ARG A 82 -1.05 13.23 -7.41
C ARG A 82 -1.97 12.52 -6.42
N ILE A 83 -1.43 11.54 -5.70
CA ILE A 83 -2.14 10.86 -4.63
C ILE A 83 -2.24 11.84 -3.45
N ILE A 84 -3.07 12.87 -3.59
CA ILE A 84 -3.38 13.83 -2.54
C ILE A 84 -4.57 13.25 -1.77
N ARG A 85 -4.30 12.92 -0.50
CA ARG A 85 -5.22 12.44 0.55
C ARG A 85 -6.59 11.94 0.05
N LEU A 86 -6.71 10.62 -0.14
CA LEU A 86 -8.02 9.95 -0.07
C LEU A 86 -8.74 10.20 1.26
N TYR A 87 -8.04 10.67 2.31
CA TYR A 87 -8.63 11.04 3.58
C TYR A 87 -9.61 12.21 3.50
N VAL A 88 -9.30 13.30 2.77
CA VAL A 88 -10.29 14.40 2.60
C VAL A 88 -11.48 13.91 1.81
N ARG A 89 -11.23 13.12 0.76
CA ARG A 89 -12.29 12.58 -0.09
C ARG A 89 -13.19 11.58 0.64
N LYS A 90 -12.63 10.61 1.37
CA LYS A 90 -13.40 9.67 2.21
C LYS A 90 -14.16 10.38 3.31
N PHE A 91 -13.53 11.29 4.05
CA PHE A 91 -14.17 12.04 5.13
C PHE A 91 -15.32 12.91 4.61
N ALA A 92 -15.12 13.63 3.49
CA ALA A 92 -16.16 14.42 2.85
C ALA A 92 -17.33 13.56 2.33
N THR A 93 -17.04 12.41 1.68
CA THR A 93 -18.11 11.52 1.19
C THR A 93 -18.89 10.85 2.31
N THR A 94 -18.23 10.49 3.42
CA THR A 94 -18.92 9.92 4.58
C THR A 94 -19.85 10.96 5.19
N ILE A 95 -19.40 12.20 5.40
CA ILE A 95 -20.26 13.26 5.97
C ILE A 95 -21.47 13.53 5.07
N THR A 96 -21.27 13.71 3.76
CA THR A 96 -22.39 14.03 2.85
C THR A 96 -23.41 12.90 2.77
N THR A 97 -22.98 11.64 2.69
CA THR A 97 -23.89 10.49 2.65
C THR A 97 -24.63 10.28 3.97
N THR A 98 -23.97 10.42 5.13
CA THR A 98 -24.66 10.28 6.42
C THR A 98 -25.68 11.41 6.62
N LEU A 99 -25.35 12.65 6.23
CA LEU A 99 -26.28 13.78 6.30
C LEU A 99 -27.48 13.61 5.35
N TYR A 100 -27.25 13.15 4.12
CA TYR A 100 -28.34 12.87 3.17
C TYR A 100 -29.25 11.74 3.65
N HIS A 101 -28.66 10.66 4.15
CA HIS A 101 -29.42 9.53 4.70
C HIS A 101 -30.26 9.95 5.91
N HIS A 102 -29.69 10.75 6.81
CA HIS A 102 -30.42 11.30 7.96
C HIS A 102 -31.56 12.23 7.53
N TYR A 103 -31.36 13.09 6.53
CA TYR A 103 -32.40 13.96 5.98
C TYR A 103 -33.58 13.17 5.36
N LEU A 104 -33.28 12.13 4.56
CA LEU A 104 -34.31 11.29 3.96
C LEU A 104 -35.13 10.50 4.99
N LEU A 105 -34.50 10.05 6.09
CA LEU A 105 -35.22 9.41 7.20
C LEU A 105 -36.20 10.38 7.89
N GLN A 106 -35.84 11.64 8.04
CA GLN A 106 -36.73 12.65 8.61
C GLN A 106 -37.93 12.95 7.69
N LEU A 107 -37.72 12.99 6.36
CA LEU A 107 -38.80 13.17 5.38
C LEU A 107 -39.76 11.97 5.37
N LYS A 108 -39.25 10.73 5.41
CA LYS A 108 -40.09 9.52 5.48
C LYS A 108 -40.95 9.49 6.75
N LYS A 109 -40.40 9.89 7.91
CA LYS A 109 -41.16 10.03 9.16
C LYS A 109 -42.25 11.09 9.10
N LYS A 110 -42.03 12.18 8.34
CA LYS A 110 -42.99 13.29 8.20
C LYS A 110 -44.11 12.98 7.21
N LEU A 111 -43.84 12.17 6.18
CA LEU A 111 -44.82 11.73 5.18
C LEU A 111 -45.66 10.54 5.67
N GLY A 112 -45.09 9.64 6.48
CA GLY A 112 -45.81 8.47 7.02
C GLY A 112 -46.82 8.76 8.14
N ARG A 113 -46.99 10.01 8.59
CA ARG A 113 -47.94 10.40 9.64
C ARG A 113 -49.15 11.20 9.12
N ARG A 114 -49.41 11.18 7.81
CA ARG A 114 -50.54 11.90 7.16
C ARG A 114 -51.69 11.00 6.68
N GLY A 115 -51.70 9.72 7.03
CA GLY A 115 -52.75 8.79 6.62
C GLY A 115 -53.21 7.92 7.77
N ASP A 116 -53.95 8.51 8.70
CA ASP A 116 -54.95 7.82 9.54
C ASP A 116 -55.78 8.91 10.20
N GLY A 117 -56.74 9.40 9.43
CA GLY A 117 -57.65 10.47 9.77
C GLY A 117 -58.92 10.26 8.98
N SER A 118 -59.62 9.18 9.28
CA SER A 118 -61.03 8.94 8.94
C SER A 118 -61.66 8.10 10.04
#